data_AF-A0A101HUC3-F1
#
_entry.id   AF-A0A101HUC3-F1
#
_cell.length_a   1.000
_cell.length_b   1.000
_cell.length_c   1.000
_cell.angle_alpha   90.00
_cell.angle_beta   90.00
_cell.angle_gamma   90.00
#
_symmetry.space_group_name_H-M   'P 1'
#
loop_
_entity.id
_entity.type
_entity.pdbx_description
1 polymer ?
#
loop_
_entity_poly.entity_id
_entity_poly.type
_entity_poly.pdbx_seq_one_letter_code
_entity_poly.pdbx_strand_id
1 'polypeptide(L)'
;MKIIKTRIEKLNPTSLKTVFLISLFWRFLVFLIAILGYFLLAEKYAPSSLLSPPWNKNFLFWSWANFDAEHFLHIAELGYGYNRGLPTFSFFPLYPLMLRFLNKIFSDYFLAGQIIIFIFLPLMIYFLNRLLKKQGIVDKKIWLIDLLFLFSPGAVFLNAFYTELPFLFFTIASLFFLKE
;
A
#
# COMPACT_ATOMS: atom_id res chain seq x y z
N MET A 1 13.37 -16.76 26.82
CA MET A 1 13.30 -15.28 26.68
C MET A 1 14.61 -14.61 26.21
N LYS A 2 15.81 -15.06 26.62
CA LYS A 2 17.12 -14.52 26.15
C LYS A 2 17.41 -14.73 24.65
N ILE A 3 16.92 -15.82 24.06
CA ILE A 3 17.17 -16.21 22.67
C ILE A 3 16.40 -15.33 21.66
N ILE A 4 15.24 -14.79 22.05
CA ILE A 4 14.43 -13.91 21.20
C ILE A 4 15.05 -12.50 21.13
N LYS A 5 15.56 -11.98 22.26
CA LYS A 5 16.29 -10.70 22.33
C LYS A 5 17.51 -10.66 21.39
N THR A 6 18.26 -11.76 21.31
CA THR A 6 19.49 -11.85 20.49
C THR A 6 19.25 -11.92 18.97
N ARG A 7 18.02 -12.23 18.52
CA ARG A 7 17.72 -12.39 17.09
C ARG A 7 17.18 -11.12 16.44
N ILE A 8 16.46 -10.29 17.19
CA ILE A 8 15.94 -9.00 16.72
C ILE A 8 17.08 -7.98 16.60
N GLU A 9 18.07 -8.00 17.50
CA GLU A 9 19.27 -7.14 17.43
C GLU A 9 20.18 -7.44 16.22
N LYS A 10 19.95 -8.54 15.48
CA LYS A 10 20.73 -8.91 14.29
C LYS A 10 20.07 -8.55 12.96
N LEU A 11 18.81 -8.12 12.95
CA LEU A 11 18.14 -7.75 11.70
C LEU A 11 18.47 -6.30 11.35
N ASN A 12 19.13 -6.10 10.21
CA ASN A 12 19.41 -4.79 9.66
C ASN A 12 18.10 -4.17 9.11
N PRO A 13 17.66 -2.99 9.60
CA PRO A 13 16.43 -2.34 9.14
C PRO A 13 16.51 -1.87 7.68
N THR A 14 17.71 -1.70 7.12
CA THR A 14 17.91 -1.33 5.72
C THR A 14 18.05 -2.54 4.79
N SER A 15 17.87 -3.77 5.27
CA SER A 15 17.95 -4.97 4.42
C SER A 15 16.67 -5.17 3.63
N LEU A 16 16.77 -5.41 2.32
CA LEU A 16 15.62 -5.70 1.46
C LEU A 16 14.78 -6.88 1.95
N LYS A 17 15.43 -7.93 2.46
CA LYS A 17 14.72 -9.08 3.05
C LYS A 17 13.93 -8.66 4.29
N THR A 18 14.52 -7.84 5.14
CA THR A 18 13.91 -7.36 6.38
C THR A 18 12.66 -6.52 6.08
N VAL A 19 12.78 -5.50 5.25
CA VAL A 19 11.66 -4.60 4.89
C VAL A 19 10.55 -5.33 4.14
N PHE A 20 10.89 -6.32 3.32
CA PHE A 20 9.90 -7.19 2.68
C PHE A 20 9.12 -8.01 3.71
N LEU A 21 9.80 -8.64 4.67
CA LEU A 21 9.13 -9.41 5.74
C LEU A 21 8.27 -8.52 6.64
N ILE A 22 8.74 -7.32 6.99
CA ILE A 22 7.94 -6.32 7.74
C ILE A 22 6.69 -5.94 6.95
N SER A 23 6.84 -5.67 5.65
CA SER A 23 5.73 -5.34 4.78
C SER A 23 4.72 -6.48 4.76
N LEU A 24 5.14 -7.72 4.55
CA LEU A 24 4.23 -8.88 4.59
C LEU A 24 3.52 -9.01 5.93
N PHE A 25 4.23 -8.84 7.04
CA PHE A 25 3.66 -8.90 8.37
C PHE A 25 2.63 -7.79 8.60
N TRP A 26 2.94 -6.55 8.21
CA TRP A 26 1.99 -5.43 8.27
C TRP A 26 0.72 -5.73 7.49
N ARG A 27 0.87 -6.17 6.24
CA ARG A 27 -0.28 -6.49 5.39
C ARG A 27 -1.14 -7.61 5.95
N PHE A 28 -0.52 -8.62 6.56
CA PHE A 28 -1.24 -9.66 7.29
C PHE A 28 -2.04 -9.08 8.48
N LEU A 29 -1.47 -8.16 9.25
CA LEU A 29 -2.21 -7.48 10.32
C LEU A 29 -3.39 -6.66 9.80
N VAL A 30 -3.20 -5.88 8.73
CA VAL A 30 -4.31 -5.10 8.12
C VAL A 30 -5.39 -6.04 7.56
N PHE A 31 -5.01 -7.19 7.02
CA PHE A 31 -5.95 -8.22 6.60
C PHE A 31 -6.78 -8.77 7.78
N LEU A 32 -6.17 -9.01 8.94
CA LEU A 32 -6.91 -9.38 10.15
C LEU A 32 -7.85 -8.26 10.62
N ILE A 33 -7.41 -7.00 10.55
CA ILE A 33 -8.25 -5.84 10.86
C ILE A 33 -9.45 -5.78 9.91
N ALA A 34 -9.26 -6.03 8.61
CA ALA A 34 -10.34 -6.08 7.63
C ALA A 34 -11.35 -7.20 7.93
N ILE A 35 -10.88 -8.38 8.35
CA ILE A 35 -11.76 -9.48 8.80
C ILE A 35 -12.60 -9.03 9.99
N LEU A 36 -12.00 -8.41 11.01
CA LEU A 36 -12.75 -7.91 12.16
C LEU A 36 -13.74 -6.82 11.76
N GLY A 37 -13.32 -5.88 10.91
CA GLY A 37 -14.17 -4.83 10.36
C GLY A 37 -15.40 -5.37 9.62
N TYR A 38 -15.25 -6.46 8.88
CA TYR A 38 -16.37 -7.13 8.19
C TYR A 38 -17.50 -7.57 9.12
N PHE A 39 -17.16 -8.05 10.32
CA PHE A 39 -18.13 -8.55 11.29
C PHE A 39 -18.67 -7.46 12.21
N LEU A 40 -17.90 -6.38 12.43
CA LEU A 40 -18.25 -5.31 13.37
C LEU A 40 -19.01 -4.15 12.71
N LEU A 41 -18.76 -3.89 11.42
CA LEU A 41 -19.35 -2.74 10.71
C LEU A 41 -20.61 -3.17 9.92
N ALA A 42 -21.67 -2.36 10.05
CA ALA A 42 -22.95 -2.62 9.39
C ALA A 42 -22.96 -2.23 7.90
N GLU A 43 -22.20 -1.20 7.52
CA GLU A 43 -22.17 -0.70 6.14
C GLU A 43 -21.31 -1.58 5.23
N LYS A 44 -21.90 -2.00 4.11
CA LYS A 44 -21.22 -2.77 3.07
C LYS A 44 -21.44 -2.06 1.74
N TYR A 45 -20.39 -1.46 1.20
CA TYR A 45 -20.40 -0.83 -0.11
C TYR A 45 -20.49 -1.91 -1.20
N ALA A 46 -21.03 -1.56 -2.37
CA ALA A 46 -21.03 -2.47 -3.51
C ALA A 46 -19.61 -2.53 -4.12
N PRO A 47 -19.10 -3.73 -4.45
CA PRO A 47 -17.80 -3.87 -5.12
C PRO A 47 -17.80 -3.21 -6.50
N SER A 48 -16.64 -2.75 -6.95
CA SER A 48 -16.47 -2.28 -8.32
C SER A 48 -16.74 -3.40 -9.32
N SER A 49 -17.52 -3.11 -10.37
CA SER A 49 -17.80 -4.04 -11.47
C SER A 49 -16.57 -4.36 -12.32
N LEU A 50 -15.50 -3.59 -12.20
CA LEU A 50 -14.22 -3.78 -12.91
C LEU A 50 -13.36 -4.88 -12.29
N LEU A 51 -13.70 -5.36 -11.09
CA LEU A 51 -13.03 -6.48 -10.46
C LEU A 51 -13.61 -7.80 -10.97
N SER A 52 -12.72 -8.74 -11.31
CA SER A 52 -13.12 -10.08 -11.77
C SER A 52 -13.84 -10.89 -10.65
N PRO A 53 -14.66 -11.90 -11.01
CA PRO A 53 -15.53 -12.62 -10.08
C PRO A 53 -14.91 -13.15 -8.77
N PRO A 54 -13.68 -13.70 -8.74
CA PRO A 54 -13.10 -14.16 -7.47
C PRO A 54 -12.91 -13.01 -6.46
N TRP A 55 -12.61 -11.80 -6.94
CA TRP A 55 -12.33 -10.64 -6.10
C TRP A 55 -13.59 -9.88 -5.72
N ASN A 56 -14.53 -9.73 -6.66
CA ASN A 56 -15.76 -8.97 -6.40
C ASN A 56 -16.78 -9.71 -5.53
N LYS A 57 -16.71 -11.05 -5.43
CA LYS A 57 -17.62 -11.85 -4.59
C LYS A 57 -17.20 -11.94 -3.13
N ASN A 58 -15.97 -11.55 -2.78
CA ASN A 58 -15.44 -11.69 -1.43
C ASN A 58 -14.99 -10.35 -0.86
N PHE A 59 -15.61 -9.94 0.24
CA PHE A 59 -15.33 -8.69 0.95
C PHE A 59 -13.84 -8.48 1.23
N LEU A 60 -13.12 -9.55 1.56
CA LEU A 60 -11.69 -9.47 1.88
C LEU A 60 -10.82 -9.07 0.69
N PHE A 61 -11.34 -9.08 -0.54
CA PHE A 61 -10.63 -8.64 -1.72
C PHE A 61 -11.15 -7.30 -2.23
N TRP A 62 -12.45 -7.17 -2.48
CA TRP A 62 -12.97 -5.91 -3.02
C TRP A 62 -12.91 -4.75 -2.04
N SER A 63 -12.79 -4.99 -0.72
CA SER A 63 -12.62 -3.92 0.27
C SER A 63 -11.40 -3.04 0.04
N TRP A 64 -10.31 -3.57 -0.54
CA TRP A 64 -9.13 -2.80 -0.90
C TRP A 64 -9.35 -1.85 -2.09
N ALA A 65 -10.43 -2.06 -2.84
CA ALA A 65 -10.77 -1.36 -4.07
C ALA A 65 -12.09 -0.56 -3.95
N ASN A 66 -12.47 -0.16 -2.74
CA ASN A 66 -13.65 0.65 -2.45
C ASN A 66 -13.37 2.15 -2.46
N PHE A 67 -14.45 2.94 -2.36
CA PHE A 67 -14.42 4.41 -2.28
C PHE A 67 -13.64 5.00 -3.47
N ASP A 68 -12.56 5.75 -3.20
CA ASP A 68 -11.79 6.44 -4.23
C ASP A 68 -11.10 5.49 -5.21
N ALA A 69 -10.84 4.23 -4.81
CA ALA A 69 -10.32 3.21 -5.71
C ALA A 69 -11.25 2.93 -6.88
N GLU A 70 -12.56 3.09 -6.70
CA GLU A 70 -13.51 2.94 -7.81
C GLU A 70 -13.25 3.97 -8.90
N HIS A 71 -12.97 5.22 -8.52
CA HIS A 71 -12.62 6.28 -9.46
C HIS A 71 -11.28 5.99 -10.15
N PHE A 72 -10.27 5.51 -9.42
CA PHE A 72 -8.99 5.13 -10.03
C PHE A 72 -9.13 3.98 -11.03
N LEU A 73 -9.91 2.94 -10.71
CA LEU A 73 -10.22 1.84 -11.62
C LEU A 73 -11.00 2.32 -12.86
N HIS A 74 -12.01 3.18 -12.66
CA HIS A 74 -12.77 3.76 -13.76
C HIS A 74 -11.87 4.55 -14.71
N ILE A 75 -10.99 5.42 -14.19
CA ILE A 75 -10.05 6.18 -15.03
C ILE A 75 -9.07 5.24 -15.74
N ALA A 76 -8.60 4.19 -15.05
CA ALA A 76 -7.70 3.21 -15.64
C ALA A 76 -8.36 2.49 -16.84
N GLU A 77 -9.65 2.16 -16.76
CA GLU A 77 -10.37 1.49 -17.84
C GLU A 77 -10.86 2.45 -18.93
N LEU A 78 -11.63 3.47 -18.55
CA LEU A 78 -12.41 4.30 -19.47
C LEU A 78 -11.79 5.68 -19.72
N GLY A 79 -10.81 6.10 -18.91
CA GLY A 79 -10.23 7.43 -18.93
C GLY A 79 -11.01 8.44 -18.08
N TYR A 80 -10.64 9.72 -18.21
CA TYR A 80 -11.27 10.81 -17.46
C TYR A 80 -12.68 11.11 -17.97
N GLY A 81 -13.59 11.45 -17.07
CA GLY A 81 -15.00 11.66 -17.38
C GLY A 81 -15.83 11.70 -16.11
N TYR A 82 -16.93 10.95 -16.09
CA TYR A 82 -17.84 10.86 -14.95
C TYR A 82 -17.98 9.41 -14.49
N ASN A 83 -17.84 9.19 -13.18
CA ASN A 83 -18.13 7.92 -12.54
C ASN A 83 -19.26 8.11 -11.54
N ARG A 84 -20.37 7.39 -11.72
CA ARG A 84 -21.60 7.53 -10.89
C ARG A 84 -22.08 8.98 -10.74
N GLY A 85 -22.00 9.76 -11.82
CA GLY A 85 -22.41 11.17 -11.82
C GLY A 85 -21.40 12.14 -11.19
N LEU A 86 -20.27 11.64 -10.66
CA LEU A 86 -19.20 12.46 -10.10
C LEU A 86 -18.06 12.64 -11.12
N PRO A 87 -17.52 13.86 -11.30
CA PRO A 87 -16.40 14.11 -12.19
C PRO A 87 -15.11 13.46 -11.66
N THR A 88 -14.30 12.90 -12.55
CA THR A 88 -13.04 12.23 -12.18
C THR A 88 -11.79 13.12 -12.35
N PHE A 89 -11.96 14.40 -12.68
CA PHE A 89 -10.85 15.33 -12.97
C PHE A 89 -9.98 15.69 -11.75
N SER A 90 -10.47 15.45 -10.53
CA SER A 90 -9.72 15.69 -9.29
C SER A 90 -8.66 14.63 -9.00
N PHE A 91 -8.64 13.52 -9.73
CA PHE A 91 -7.73 12.40 -9.49
C PHE A 91 -6.48 12.50 -10.39
N PHE A 92 -5.30 12.44 -9.77
CA PHE A 92 -4.03 12.51 -10.50
C PHE A 92 -3.78 11.26 -11.38
N PRO A 93 -3.13 11.41 -12.55
CA PRO A 93 -3.12 10.36 -13.57
C PRO A 93 -2.15 9.20 -13.29
N LEU A 94 -1.12 9.40 -12.46
CA LEU A 94 -0.04 8.42 -12.29
C LEU A 94 -0.58 7.05 -11.83
N TYR A 95 -1.44 7.03 -10.82
CA TYR A 95 -1.95 5.78 -10.27
C TYR A 95 -2.89 5.02 -11.23
N PRO A 96 -3.90 5.66 -11.87
CA PRO A 96 -4.66 5.04 -12.95
C PRO A 96 -3.80 4.54 -14.11
N LEU A 97 -2.74 5.27 -14.50
CA LEU A 97 -1.83 4.83 -15.56
C LEU A 97 -1.06 3.56 -15.16
N MET A 98 -0.59 3.48 -13.90
CA MET A 98 0.04 2.27 -13.37
C MET A 98 -0.92 1.08 -13.38
N LEU A 99 -2.16 1.29 -12.92
CA LEU A 99 -3.21 0.27 -12.95
C LEU A 99 -3.49 -0.19 -14.39
N ARG A 100 -3.68 0.73 -15.33
CA ARG A 100 -3.90 0.42 -16.75
C ARG A 100 -2.74 -0.38 -17.34
N PHE A 101 -1.50 0.03 -17.07
CA PHE A 101 -0.31 -0.65 -17.59
C PHE A 101 -0.21 -2.09 -17.06
N LEU A 102 -0.36 -2.28 -15.75
CA LEU A 102 -0.32 -3.62 -15.15
C LEU A 102 -1.53 -4.47 -15.57
N ASN A 103 -2.71 -3.88 -15.70
CA ASN A 103 -3.88 -4.58 -16.22
C ASN A 103 -3.67 -5.07 -17.65
N LYS A 104 -2.94 -4.34 -18.51
CA LYS A 104 -2.58 -4.86 -19.85
C LYS A 104 -1.67 -6.09 -19.82
N ILE A 105 -0.89 -6.27 -18.75
CA ILE A 105 0.03 -7.40 -18.60
C ILE A 105 -0.67 -8.60 -17.96
N PHE A 106 -1.46 -8.36 -16.92
CA PHE A 106 -2.07 -9.43 -16.10
C PHE A 106 -3.55 -9.67 -16.40
N SER A 107 -4.17 -8.81 -17.21
CA SER A 107 -5.61 -8.83 -17.53
C SER A 107 -6.52 -8.85 -16.30
N ASP A 108 -6.06 -8.27 -15.19
CA ASP A 108 -6.79 -8.22 -13.93
C ASP A 108 -6.41 -6.98 -13.09
N TYR A 109 -7.38 -6.11 -12.86
CA TYR A 109 -7.18 -4.88 -12.08
C TYR A 109 -6.91 -5.12 -10.59
N PHE A 110 -7.43 -6.20 -10.02
CA PHE A 110 -7.13 -6.54 -8.63
C PHE A 110 -5.65 -6.90 -8.51
N LEU A 111 -5.15 -7.76 -9.39
CA LEU A 111 -3.73 -8.12 -9.42
C LEU A 111 -2.86 -6.88 -9.69
N ALA A 112 -3.26 -5.99 -10.59
CA ALA A 112 -2.57 -4.73 -10.82
C ALA A 112 -2.41 -3.90 -9.54
N GLY A 113 -3.51 -3.65 -8.80
CA GLY A 113 -3.48 -2.91 -7.53
C GLY A 113 -2.63 -3.60 -6.46
N GLN A 114 -2.76 -4.93 -6.34
CA GLN A 114 -1.97 -5.73 -5.40
C GLN A 114 -0.47 -5.66 -5.71
N ILE A 115 -0.07 -5.77 -6.98
CA ILE A 115 1.32 -5.68 -7.42
C ILE A 115 1.92 -4.33 -7.05
N ILE A 116 1.18 -3.23 -7.25
CA ILE A 116 1.63 -1.89 -6.83
C ILE A 116 1.92 -1.89 -5.33
N ILE A 117 1.02 -2.42 -4.50
CA ILE A 117 1.24 -2.47 -3.04
C ILE A 117 2.44 -3.34 -2.67
N PHE A 118 2.56 -4.53 -3.28
CA PHE A 118 3.66 -5.48 -3.05
C PHE A 118 5.04 -4.88 -3.40
N ILE A 119 5.10 -3.99 -4.38
CA ILE A 119 6.34 -3.34 -4.80
C ILE A 119 6.61 -2.09 -3.96
N PHE A 120 5.64 -1.19 -3.86
CA PHE A 120 5.88 0.15 -3.33
C PHE A 120 6.01 0.18 -1.81
N LEU A 121 5.29 -0.66 -1.06
CA LEU A 121 5.38 -0.68 0.40
C LEU A 121 6.79 -1.05 0.91
N PRO A 122 7.41 -2.18 0.51
CA PRO A 122 8.76 -2.50 0.96
C PRO A 122 9.80 -1.51 0.43
N LEU A 123 9.62 -0.96 -0.77
CA LEU A 123 10.53 0.05 -1.31
C LEU A 123 10.43 1.36 -0.51
N MET A 124 9.24 1.80 -0.15
CA MET A 124 9.02 2.98 0.68
C MET A 124 9.74 2.86 2.02
N ILE A 125 9.53 1.74 2.73
CA ILE A 125 10.21 1.46 4.02
C ILE A 125 11.73 1.37 3.81
N TYR A 126 12.18 0.70 2.74
CA TYR A 126 13.61 0.59 2.41
C TYR A 126 14.28 1.96 2.25
N PHE A 127 13.72 2.83 1.41
CA PHE A 127 14.30 4.15 1.15
C PHE A 127 14.19 5.06 2.37
N LEU A 128 13.11 4.97 3.16
CA LEU A 128 12.99 5.68 4.43
C LEU A 128 14.12 5.27 5.39
N ASN A 129 14.33 3.97 5.57
CA ASN A 129 15.36 3.46 6.47
C ASN A 129 16.76 3.84 6.00
N ARG A 130 17.01 3.83 4.69
CA ARG A 130 18.27 4.27 4.10
C ARG A 130 18.47 5.79 4.27
N LEU A 131 17.42 6.60 4.15
CA LEU A 131 17.47 8.04 4.40
C LEU A 131 17.79 8.33 5.87
N LEU A 132 17.09 7.69 6.81
CA LEU A 132 17.36 7.83 8.25
C LEU A 132 18.79 7.38 8.60
N LYS A 133 19.28 6.31 7.97
CA LYS A 133 20.65 5.84 8.16
C LYS A 133 21.68 6.84 7.66
N LYS A 134 21.45 7.51 6.52
CA LYS A 134 22.30 8.62 6.02
C LYS A 134 22.38 9.77 7.03
N GLN A 135 21.29 10.06 7.73
CA GLN A 135 21.21 11.09 8.78
C GLN A 135 21.83 10.65 10.12
N GLY A 136 22.53 9.50 10.17
CA GLY A 136 23.19 9.01 11.38
C GLY A 136 22.26 8.39 12.42
N ILE A 137 20.99 8.12 12.07
CA ILE A 137 20.05 7.49 13.00
C ILE A 137 20.43 6.02 13.21
N VAL A 138 20.54 5.62 14.49
CA VAL A 138 20.89 4.25 14.88
C VAL A 138 19.74 3.26 14.63
N ASP A 139 20.06 1.99 14.34
CA ASP A 139 19.09 0.99 13.88
C ASP A 139 17.90 0.83 14.84
N LYS A 140 18.13 0.84 16.15
CA LYS A 140 17.07 0.74 17.17
C LYS A 140 16.02 1.86 17.04
N LYS A 141 16.43 3.08 16.67
CA LYS A 141 15.50 4.20 16.46
C LYS A 141 14.75 4.06 15.14
N ILE A 142 15.42 3.58 14.08
CA ILE A 142 14.78 3.29 12.79
C ILE A 142 13.65 2.27 12.97
N TRP A 143 13.93 1.18 13.71
CA TRP A 143 12.92 0.18 14.06
C TRP A 143 11.71 0.75 14.78
N LEU A 144 11.93 1.68 15.71
CA LEU A 144 10.84 2.36 16.41
C LEU A 144 10.03 3.26 15.47
N ILE A 145 10.69 3.97 14.55
CA ILE A 145 10.03 4.82 13.55
C ILE A 145 9.16 3.96 12.62
N ASP A 146 9.68 2.84 12.11
CA ASP A 146 8.91 1.91 11.28
C ASP A 146 7.66 1.41 12.01
N LEU A 147 7.81 1.02 13.28
CA LEU A 147 6.70 0.56 14.10
C LEU A 147 5.65 1.67 14.29
N LEU A 148 6.07 2.87 14.68
CA LEU A 148 5.15 4.00 14.91
C LEU A 148 4.45 4.42 13.61
N PHE A 149 5.17 4.41 12.49
CA PHE A 149 4.60 4.73 11.19
C PHE A 149 3.55 3.70 10.78
N LEU A 150 3.88 2.40 10.82
CA LEU A 150 2.96 1.33 10.40
C LEU A 150 1.77 1.20 11.34
N PHE A 151 1.93 1.45 12.64
CA PHE A 151 0.80 1.41 13.59
C PHE A 151 0.03 2.74 13.67
N SER A 152 0.39 3.74 12.86
CA SER A 152 -0.43 4.94 12.74
C SER A 152 -1.78 4.59 12.09
N PRO A 153 -2.90 5.21 12.51
CA PRO A 153 -4.22 4.89 11.97
C PRO A 153 -4.31 5.00 10.44
N GLY A 154 -3.59 5.96 9.84
CA GLY A 154 -3.58 6.17 8.39
C GLY A 154 -2.84 5.08 7.60
N ALA A 155 -1.95 4.32 8.23
CA ALA A 155 -1.14 3.32 7.53
C ALA A 155 -1.98 2.15 6.96
N VAL A 156 -3.21 1.94 7.43
CA VAL A 156 -4.12 0.92 6.88
C VAL A 156 -4.42 1.19 5.41
N PHE A 157 -4.48 2.45 5.00
CA PHE A 157 -4.72 2.87 3.62
C PHE A 157 -3.54 2.58 2.68
N LEU A 158 -2.36 2.24 3.21
CA LEU A 158 -1.23 1.76 2.40
C LEU A 158 -1.48 0.36 1.80
N ASN A 159 -2.61 -0.28 2.14
CA ASN A 159 -3.10 -1.51 1.53
C ASN A 159 -4.29 -1.31 0.60
N ALA A 160 -4.81 -0.08 0.48
CA ALA A 160 -5.89 0.25 -0.44
C ALA A 160 -5.35 0.60 -1.83
N PHE A 161 -6.21 0.53 -2.85
CA PHE A 161 -5.87 0.84 -4.22
C PHE A 161 -5.86 2.34 -4.47
N TYR A 162 -5.01 3.04 -3.72
CA TYR A 162 -4.96 4.49 -3.62
C TYR A 162 -3.58 5.04 -4.01
N THR A 163 -3.53 6.37 -4.16
CA THR A 163 -2.33 7.12 -4.56
C THR A 163 -1.26 7.27 -3.48
N GLU A 164 -1.64 7.12 -2.21
CA GLU A 164 -0.88 7.53 -1.03
C GLU A 164 0.42 6.76 -0.92
N LEU A 165 0.38 5.45 -1.18
CA LEU A 165 1.57 4.62 -1.10
C LEU A 165 2.62 4.98 -2.17
N PRO A 166 2.27 5.05 -3.48
CA PRO A 166 3.17 5.58 -4.50
C PRO A 166 3.66 7.00 -4.22
N PHE A 167 2.76 7.89 -3.77
CA PHE A 167 3.12 9.27 -3.42
C PHE A 167 4.18 9.33 -2.32
N LEU A 168 3.99 8.58 -1.23
CA LEU A 168 4.94 8.50 -0.13
C LEU A 168 6.28 7.92 -0.58
N PHE A 169 6.25 6.85 -1.38
CA PHE A 169 7.47 6.28 -1.95
C PHE A 169 8.25 7.31 -2.77
N PHE A 170 7.62 7.98 -3.74
CA PHE A 170 8.31 8.94 -4.60
C PHE A 170 8.80 10.16 -3.83
N THR A 171 8.07 10.61 -2.81
CA THR A 171 8.50 11.68 -1.91
C THR A 171 9.74 11.28 -1.10
N ILE A 172 9.75 10.09 -0.52
CA ILE A 172 10.89 9.62 0.27
C ILE A 172 12.09 9.32 -0.63
N ALA A 173 11.86 8.75 -1.82
CA ALA A 173 12.89 8.50 -2.81
C ALA A 173 13.51 9.83 -3.28
N SER A 174 12.71 10.87 -3.55
CA SER A 174 13.24 12.17 -3.98
C SER A 174 14.11 12.79 -2.88
N LEU A 175 13.69 12.76 -1.62
CA LEU A 175 14.50 13.21 -0.49
C LEU A 175 15.78 12.38 -0.31
N PHE A 176 15.73 11.07 -0.54
CA PHE A 176 16.89 10.20 -0.46
C PHE A 176 17.94 10.47 -1.55
N PHE A 177 17.50 10.82 -2.75
CA PHE A 177 18.35 11.10 -3.91
C PHE A 177 18.72 12.58 -4.05
N LEU A 178 18.07 13.47 -3.32
CA LEU A 178 18.46 14.87 -3.22
C LEU A 178 19.90 14.93 -2.72
N LYS A 179 20.77 15.59 -3.49
CA LYS A 179 22.14 15.86 -3.07
C LYS A 179 22.11 16.99 -2.05
N GLU A 180 22.81 16.79 -0.94
CA GLU A 180 23.22 17.86 -0.04
C GLU A 180 24.28 18.74 -0.71
#